data_AF-A0A2P6M885-F1
#
_entry.id   AF-A0A2P6M885-F1
#
_cell.length_a   1.000
_cell.length_b   1.000
_cell.length_c   1.000
_cell.angle_alpha   90.00
_cell.angle_beta   90.00
_cell.angle_gamma   90.00
#
_symmetry.space_group_name_H-M   'P 1'
#
loop_
_entity.id
_entity.type
_entity.pdbx_description
1 polymer ?
#
loop_
_entity_poly.entity_id
_entity_poly.type
_entity_poly.pdbx_seq_one_letter_code
_entity_poly.pdbx_strand_id
1 'polypeptide(L)'
;MRPSPTPSSALAAFLRGIERRAFVFADLQCGEPGRALAAVEHAMRAFVPISGGTPLSAWPASFWSLLLAQTELSGGEGGAPELARLGSGPRAALLLRLVGGLDYPHAAKVLGVAEPTYRFALQRALQQLADAEVSYAALGRLRERLHRQVKTLGEERVAELATIRARALAGEPAPEAAPVPPASPWPRRLAWAALVALGLAFAATWWKPQPALLPGAVQDLPAESPGAQAPADPADADADRIIHPDYAALAVPEAAALAGELPFLSWLAAEASLAPVPDAPPAPAPLPAAAVDDVPLFQDLAGAERPLLVPVAGNWPGLEPATRRQLLGQARHWLALDDAGRAALRARLDAWDALPPAERASRRGALAAWAALSPEEQARVAASDAAWRALDEAARGEWRARFEALPVDQRQPWWLGPALGEWFSPVQPLFAYVPGAEREPLLAMLRALPPPARDDLAMLARRLPADEREKLRRELLEAAPGQREALVRERLAQ
;
A
#
# COMPACT_ATOMS: atom_id res chain seq x y z
N MET A 1 17.58 48.63 -30.61
CA MET A 1 18.21 47.37 -30.14
C MET A 1 18.07 47.30 -28.63
N ARG A 2 17.17 46.47 -28.10
CA ARG A 2 17.13 46.18 -26.66
C ARG A 2 18.30 45.23 -26.37
N PRO A 3 19.11 45.46 -25.32
CA PRO A 3 20.20 44.57 -24.99
C PRO A 3 19.65 43.17 -24.69
N SER A 4 20.14 42.15 -25.39
CA SER A 4 19.84 40.76 -25.08
C SER A 4 20.23 40.49 -23.62
N PRO A 5 19.33 39.95 -22.78
CA PRO A 5 19.70 39.65 -21.40
C PRO A 5 20.83 38.62 -21.42
N THR A 6 21.98 38.98 -20.84
CA THR A 6 23.05 38.00 -20.61
C THR A 6 22.49 36.86 -19.76
N PRO A 7 22.58 35.60 -20.20
CA PRO A 7 22.03 34.47 -19.45
C PRO A 7 22.69 34.40 -18.07
N SER A 8 21.87 34.27 -17.02
CA SER A 8 22.34 34.17 -15.64
C SER A 8 23.31 32.99 -15.50
N SER A 9 24.49 33.23 -14.90
CA SER A 9 25.48 32.18 -14.62
C SER A 9 24.91 31.03 -13.78
N ALA A 10 23.96 31.34 -12.89
CA ALA A 10 23.23 30.35 -12.10
C ALA A 10 22.36 29.43 -12.97
N LEU A 11 21.67 29.97 -13.97
CA LEU A 11 20.86 29.18 -14.91
C LEU A 11 21.74 28.25 -15.74
N ALA A 12 22.87 28.75 -16.24
CA ALA A 12 23.81 27.94 -17.00
C ALA A 12 24.43 26.80 -16.16
N ALA A 13 24.71 27.04 -14.87
CA ALA A 13 25.19 26.02 -13.94
C ALA A 13 24.11 24.98 -13.62
N PHE A 14 22.86 25.42 -13.41
CA PHE A 14 21.72 24.53 -13.19
C PHE A 14 21.48 23.60 -14.37
N LEU A 15 21.37 24.16 -15.59
CA LEU A 15 21.15 23.35 -16.80
C LEU A 15 22.27 22.33 -17.02
N ARG A 16 23.53 22.72 -16.79
CA ARG A 16 24.67 21.80 -16.84
C ARG A 16 24.57 20.66 -15.81
N GLY A 17 24.04 20.94 -14.63
CA GLY A 17 23.86 19.94 -13.56
C GLY A 17 22.70 18.96 -13.80
N ILE A 18 21.73 19.31 -14.65
CA ILE A 18 20.52 18.49 -14.89
C ILE A 18 20.53 17.80 -16.27
N GLU A 19 21.21 18.36 -17.28
CA GLU A 19 21.16 17.91 -18.69
C GLU A 19 21.48 16.42 -18.87
N ARG A 20 22.47 15.88 -18.15
CA ARG A 20 22.85 14.46 -18.24
C ARG A 20 21.77 13.54 -17.71
N ARG A 21 21.14 13.89 -16.58
CA ARG A 21 20.03 13.14 -16.00
C ARG A 21 18.78 13.25 -16.86
N ALA A 22 18.51 14.44 -17.39
CA ALA A 22 17.39 14.70 -18.29
C ALA A 22 17.49 13.84 -19.55
N PHE A 23 18.68 13.74 -20.16
CA PHE A 23 18.92 12.90 -21.31
C PHE A 23 18.71 11.41 -21.02
N VAL A 24 19.35 10.87 -19.97
CA VAL A 24 19.18 9.45 -19.60
C VAL A 24 17.73 9.13 -19.27
N PHE A 25 17.03 10.03 -18.59
CA PHE A 25 15.60 9.90 -18.34
C PHE A 25 14.80 9.83 -19.65
N ALA A 26 15.02 10.79 -20.55
CA ALA A 26 14.30 10.89 -21.82
C ALA A 26 14.56 9.65 -22.71
N ASP A 27 15.82 9.21 -22.80
CA ASP A 27 16.24 8.03 -23.56
C ASP A 27 15.57 6.74 -23.05
N LEU A 28 15.50 6.56 -21.72
CA LEU A 28 14.78 5.41 -21.13
C LEU A 28 13.26 5.50 -21.30
N GLN A 29 12.71 6.69 -21.44
CA GLN A 29 11.28 6.92 -21.60
C GLN A 29 10.83 6.69 -23.04
N CYS A 30 11.58 7.19 -24.03
CA CYS A 30 11.20 7.12 -25.45
C CYS A 30 11.94 6.05 -26.27
N GLY A 31 13.05 5.51 -25.79
CA GLY A 31 13.83 4.44 -26.45
C GLY A 31 14.68 4.89 -27.64
N GLU A 32 14.61 6.16 -28.03
CA GLU A 32 15.35 6.73 -29.15
C GLU A 32 16.20 7.94 -28.74
N PRO A 33 17.54 7.86 -28.85
CA PRO A 33 18.43 8.95 -28.42
C PRO A 33 18.19 10.30 -29.11
N GLY A 34 17.79 10.28 -30.39
CA GLY A 34 17.47 11.50 -31.14
C GLY A 34 16.23 12.23 -30.61
N ARG A 35 15.16 11.48 -30.30
CA ARG A 35 13.96 12.03 -29.67
C ARG A 35 14.23 12.49 -28.24
N ALA A 36 15.09 11.78 -27.51
CA ALA A 36 15.51 12.17 -26.18
C ALA A 36 16.25 13.51 -26.17
N LEU A 37 17.17 13.73 -27.10
CA LEU A 37 17.84 15.02 -27.28
C LEU A 37 16.87 16.15 -27.63
N ALA A 38 15.96 15.91 -28.57
CA ALA A 38 14.95 16.90 -28.96
C ALA A 38 14.06 17.30 -27.77
N ALA A 39 13.61 16.31 -26.98
CA ALA A 39 12.83 16.55 -25.77
C ALA A 39 13.61 17.41 -24.74
N VAL A 40 14.90 17.12 -24.53
CA VAL A 40 15.76 17.91 -23.63
C VAL A 40 15.96 19.33 -24.16
N GLU A 41 16.18 19.52 -25.46
CA GLU A 41 16.29 20.83 -26.10
C GLU A 41 15.01 21.65 -25.91
N HIS A 42 13.84 21.08 -26.21
CA HIS A 42 12.54 21.75 -26.04
C HIS A 42 12.26 22.08 -24.57
N ALA A 43 12.59 21.18 -23.64
CA ALA A 43 12.46 21.44 -22.20
C ALA A 43 13.37 22.59 -21.74
N MET A 44 14.63 22.63 -22.18
CA MET A 44 15.54 23.75 -21.87
C MET A 44 15.01 25.08 -22.40
N ARG A 45 14.54 25.10 -23.65
CA ARG A 45 13.96 26.29 -24.29
C ARG A 45 12.71 26.80 -23.58
N ALA A 46 11.82 25.90 -23.17
CA ALA A 46 10.64 26.25 -22.40
C ALA A 46 10.99 26.74 -20.99
N PHE A 47 12.09 26.24 -20.40
CA PHE A 47 12.50 26.58 -19.05
C PHE A 47 13.19 27.95 -18.95
N VAL A 48 14.03 28.33 -19.92
CA VAL A 48 14.76 29.61 -19.93
C VAL A 48 13.87 30.82 -19.62
N PRO A 49 12.74 31.07 -20.31
CA PRO A 49 11.92 32.26 -20.06
C PRO A 49 11.22 32.26 -18.69
N ILE A 50 10.84 31.10 -18.15
CA ILE A 50 10.15 31.01 -16.85
C ILE A 50 11.12 31.03 -15.65
N SER A 51 12.41 30.78 -15.90
CA SER A 51 13.43 30.66 -14.84
C SER A 51 13.62 31.96 -14.04
N GLY A 52 13.45 33.12 -14.69
CA GLY A 52 13.57 34.44 -14.05
C GLY A 52 12.48 34.74 -13.02
N GLY A 53 11.30 34.12 -13.14
CA GLY A 53 10.19 34.27 -12.19
C GLY A 53 10.06 33.10 -11.20
N THR A 54 10.85 32.05 -11.36
CA THR A 54 10.77 30.83 -10.53
C THR A 54 11.88 30.87 -9.46
N PRO A 55 11.58 30.60 -8.18
CA PRO A 55 12.64 30.52 -7.16
C PRO A 55 13.60 29.36 -7.44
N LEU A 56 14.89 29.55 -7.13
CA LEU A 56 15.97 28.56 -7.37
C LEU A 56 15.63 27.16 -6.85
N SER A 57 14.97 27.06 -5.69
CA SER A 57 14.55 25.79 -5.09
C SER A 57 13.49 25.04 -5.90
N ALA A 58 12.68 25.75 -6.70
CA ALA A 58 11.65 25.15 -7.54
C ALA A 58 12.15 24.80 -8.96
N TRP A 59 13.36 25.23 -9.34
CA TRP A 59 13.92 24.99 -10.67
C TRP A 59 13.95 23.51 -11.09
N PRO A 60 14.40 22.55 -10.25
CA PRO A 60 14.40 21.14 -10.64
C PRO A 60 12.99 20.64 -10.97
N ALA A 61 12.01 20.91 -10.11
CA ALA A 61 10.64 20.44 -10.31
C ALA A 61 9.99 21.06 -11.57
N SER A 62 10.18 22.36 -11.79
CA SER A 62 9.67 23.02 -13.01
C SER A 62 10.31 22.47 -14.28
N PHE A 63 11.62 22.20 -14.26
CA PHE A 63 12.32 21.62 -15.41
C PHE A 63 11.82 20.20 -15.73
N TRP A 64 11.69 19.33 -14.72
CA TRP A 64 11.19 17.97 -14.93
C TRP A 64 9.73 17.95 -15.43
N SER A 65 8.90 18.88 -14.95
CA SER A 65 7.52 19.02 -15.43
C SER A 65 7.47 19.42 -16.92
N LEU A 66 8.31 20.39 -17.31
CA LEU A 66 8.44 20.78 -18.73
C LEU A 66 9.00 19.66 -19.60
N LEU A 67 9.95 18.86 -19.09
CA LEU A 67 10.47 17.70 -19.81
C LEU A 67 9.38 16.65 -20.05
N LEU A 68 8.57 16.36 -19.04
CA LEU A 68 7.49 15.38 -19.15
C LEU A 68 6.31 15.84 -20.01
N ALA A 69 6.17 17.15 -20.22
CA ALA A 69 5.17 17.72 -21.13
C ALA A 69 5.52 17.53 -22.62
N GLN A 70 6.73 17.06 -22.95
CA GLN A 70 7.17 16.89 -24.34
C GLN A 70 6.50 15.67 -25.00
N THR A 71 5.90 15.86 -26.18
CA THR A 71 5.21 14.82 -26.96
C THR A 71 6.15 13.70 -27.45
N GLU A 72 7.43 13.99 -27.49
CA GLU A 72 8.50 13.08 -27.83
C GLU A 72 8.58 11.92 -26.84
N LEU A 73 8.09 12.10 -25.62
CA LEU A 73 8.13 11.11 -24.54
C LEU A 73 6.85 10.26 -24.42
N SER A 74 5.78 10.58 -25.14
CA SER A 74 4.46 9.96 -24.93
C SER A 74 4.22 8.61 -25.65
N GLY A 75 5.17 8.10 -26.44
CA GLY A 75 4.92 6.93 -27.30
C GLY A 75 6.09 5.96 -27.56
N GLY A 76 7.11 5.93 -26.71
CA GLY A 76 8.25 5.02 -26.90
C GLY A 76 8.16 3.71 -26.13
N GLU A 77 8.72 2.64 -26.70
CA GLU A 77 9.08 1.43 -25.96
C GLU A 77 10.37 1.73 -25.18
N GLY A 78 10.32 1.61 -23.85
CA GLY A 78 11.41 2.11 -23.00
C GLY A 78 12.73 1.40 -23.29
N GLY A 79 13.84 2.13 -23.34
CA GLY A 79 15.14 1.60 -23.76
C GLY A 79 15.79 0.56 -22.83
N ALA A 80 15.23 0.33 -21.63
CA ALA A 80 15.69 -0.70 -20.71
C ALA A 80 14.76 -1.92 -20.72
N PRO A 81 15.28 -3.15 -20.90
CA PRO A 81 14.47 -4.36 -20.96
C PRO A 81 13.66 -4.59 -19.68
N GLU A 82 14.19 -4.19 -18.52
CA GLU A 82 13.49 -4.29 -17.23
C GLU A 82 12.28 -3.35 -17.14
N LEU A 83 12.22 -2.30 -17.95
CA LEU A 83 11.16 -1.29 -17.95
C LEU A 83 10.20 -1.42 -19.15
N ALA A 84 10.47 -2.35 -20.06
CA ALA A 84 9.72 -2.53 -21.30
C ALA A 84 8.24 -2.86 -21.05
N ARG A 85 7.94 -3.65 -19.99
CA ARG A 85 6.57 -4.03 -19.62
C ARG A 85 5.74 -2.92 -18.98
N LEU A 86 6.38 -1.81 -18.56
CA LEU A 86 5.66 -0.68 -17.98
C LEU A 86 5.08 0.22 -19.07
N GLY A 87 3.85 0.67 -18.86
CA GLY A 87 3.28 1.77 -19.65
C GLY A 87 4.05 3.09 -19.43
N SER A 88 3.87 4.05 -20.34
CA SER A 88 4.60 5.34 -20.32
C SER A 88 4.47 6.10 -19.00
N GLY A 89 3.27 6.17 -18.42
CA GLY A 89 3.01 6.85 -17.13
C GLY A 89 3.71 6.19 -15.93
N PRO A 90 3.46 4.90 -15.64
CA PRO A 90 4.17 4.16 -14.58
C PRO A 90 5.70 4.18 -14.74
N ARG A 91 6.20 4.11 -15.98
CA ARG A 91 7.63 4.21 -16.28
C ARG A 91 8.19 5.59 -15.90
N ALA A 92 7.53 6.67 -16.30
CA ALA A 92 7.92 8.03 -15.93
C ALA A 92 7.93 8.22 -14.40
N ALA A 93 6.91 7.72 -13.70
CA ALA A 93 6.83 7.80 -12.24
C ALA A 93 8.02 7.10 -11.54
N LEU A 94 8.42 5.92 -12.03
CA LEU A 94 9.56 5.18 -11.52
C LEU A 94 10.90 5.86 -11.88
N LEU A 95 11.06 6.34 -13.11
CA LEU A 95 12.28 7.03 -13.57
C LEU A 95 12.54 8.34 -12.82
N LEU A 96 11.51 9.06 -12.36
CA LEU A 96 11.67 10.24 -11.50
C LEU A 96 12.37 9.89 -10.17
N ARG A 97 12.17 8.65 -9.67
CA ARG A 97 12.87 8.14 -8.49
C ARG A 97 14.27 7.63 -8.82
N LEU A 98 14.38 6.83 -9.88
CA LEU A 98 15.62 6.11 -10.21
C LEU A 98 16.69 7.01 -10.85
N VAL A 99 16.29 7.94 -11.71
CA VAL A 99 17.19 8.84 -12.45
C VAL A 99 17.07 10.28 -11.95
N GLY A 100 15.83 10.74 -11.72
CA GLY A 100 15.59 12.09 -11.21
C GLY A 100 16.12 12.28 -9.78
N GLY A 101 15.99 11.24 -8.94
CA GLY A 101 16.36 11.28 -7.53
C GLY A 101 15.40 12.14 -6.68
N LEU A 102 14.17 12.37 -7.16
CA LEU A 102 13.17 13.17 -6.45
C LEU A 102 12.52 12.35 -5.35
N ASP A 103 12.17 12.96 -4.22
CA ASP A 103 11.32 12.33 -3.19
C ASP A 103 9.84 12.25 -3.65
N TYR A 104 8.96 11.66 -2.81
CA TYR A 104 7.55 11.49 -3.16
C TYR A 104 6.82 12.83 -3.39
N PRO A 105 6.92 13.85 -2.51
CA PRO A 105 6.26 15.13 -2.73
C PRO A 105 6.71 15.83 -4.02
N HIS A 106 8.02 15.85 -4.30
CA HIS A 106 8.54 16.54 -5.48
C HIS A 106 8.22 15.79 -6.78
N ALA A 107 8.27 14.45 -6.78
CA ALA A 107 7.89 13.67 -7.95
C ALA A 107 6.38 13.76 -8.27
N ALA A 108 5.53 13.79 -7.23
CA ALA A 108 4.10 14.02 -7.39
C ALA A 108 3.80 15.40 -8.00
N LYS A 109 4.48 16.44 -7.49
CA LYS A 109 4.39 17.81 -8.02
C LYS A 109 4.80 17.89 -9.50
N VAL A 110 5.87 17.20 -9.89
CA VAL A 110 6.34 17.15 -11.28
C VAL A 110 5.28 16.55 -12.22
N LEU A 111 4.59 15.50 -11.78
CA LEU A 111 3.52 14.85 -12.54
C LEU A 111 2.17 15.57 -12.43
N GLY A 112 2.07 16.64 -11.64
CA GLY A 112 0.83 17.39 -11.45
C GLY A 112 -0.26 16.61 -10.69
N VAL A 113 0.12 15.65 -9.84
CA VAL A 113 -0.80 14.80 -9.08
C VAL A 113 -0.58 14.94 -7.57
N ALA A 114 -1.57 14.55 -6.77
CA ALA A 114 -1.43 14.48 -5.32
C ALA A 114 -0.42 13.38 -4.91
N GLU A 115 0.29 13.57 -3.80
CA GLU A 115 1.28 12.60 -3.31
C GLU A 115 0.71 11.18 -3.11
N PRO A 116 -0.49 11.00 -2.51
CA PRO A 116 -1.09 9.66 -2.40
C PRO A 116 -1.34 9.00 -3.76
N THR A 117 -1.76 9.76 -4.76
CA THR A 117 -1.97 9.28 -6.14
C THR A 117 -0.65 8.84 -6.77
N TYR A 118 0.41 9.60 -6.54
CA TYR A 118 1.76 9.24 -7.00
C TYR A 118 2.26 7.94 -6.35
N ARG A 119 2.11 7.81 -5.02
CA ARG A 119 2.49 6.59 -4.28
C ARG A 119 1.73 5.36 -4.79
N PHE A 120 0.43 5.50 -5.03
CA PHE A 120 -0.39 4.45 -5.62
C PHE A 120 0.08 4.06 -7.03
N ALA A 121 0.37 5.05 -7.89
CA ALA A 121 0.88 4.80 -9.23
C ALA A 121 2.24 4.08 -9.21
N LEU A 122 3.13 4.45 -8.27
CA LEU A 122 4.41 3.79 -8.08
C LEU A 122 4.25 2.34 -7.57
N GLN A 123 3.35 2.12 -6.61
CA GLN A 123 3.04 0.76 -6.13
C GLN A 123 2.50 -0.12 -7.27
N ARG A 124 1.62 0.42 -8.12
CA ARG A 124 1.12 -0.27 -9.31
C ARG A 124 2.24 -0.58 -10.30
N ALA A 125 3.17 0.34 -10.52
CA ALA A 125 4.35 0.10 -11.36
C ALA A 125 5.22 -1.04 -10.80
N LEU A 126 5.48 -1.04 -9.49
CA LEU A 126 6.25 -2.10 -8.83
C LEU A 126 5.54 -3.45 -8.90
N GLN A 127 4.21 -3.49 -8.77
CA GLN A 127 3.43 -4.71 -8.95
C GLN A 127 3.54 -5.25 -10.37
N GLN A 128 3.40 -4.40 -11.39
CA GLN A 128 3.56 -4.81 -12.80
C GLN A 128 4.96 -5.37 -13.09
N LEU A 129 5.99 -4.85 -12.42
CA LEU A 129 7.34 -5.39 -12.50
C LEU A 129 7.49 -6.72 -11.76
N ALA A 130 6.83 -6.89 -10.60
CA ALA A 130 6.80 -8.16 -9.88
C ALA A 130 6.08 -9.26 -10.69
N ASP A 131 4.95 -8.93 -11.33
CA ASP A 131 4.24 -9.81 -12.25
C ASP A 131 5.09 -10.16 -13.49
N ALA A 132 6.09 -9.32 -13.80
CA ALA A 132 7.08 -9.55 -14.84
C ALA A 132 8.33 -10.30 -14.36
N GLU A 133 8.30 -10.86 -13.15
CA GLU A 133 9.40 -11.58 -12.50
C GLU A 133 10.66 -10.71 -12.28
N VAL A 134 10.52 -9.39 -12.26
CA VAL A 134 11.62 -8.46 -11.97
C VAL A 134 11.80 -8.34 -10.45
N SER A 135 12.81 -9.03 -9.93
CA SER A 135 13.17 -8.97 -8.51
C SER A 135 13.57 -7.56 -8.03
N TYR A 136 13.39 -7.28 -6.73
CA TYR A 136 13.88 -6.04 -6.10
C TYR A 136 15.41 -5.87 -6.23
N ALA A 137 16.17 -6.96 -6.22
CA ALA A 137 17.61 -6.93 -6.46
C ALA A 137 17.95 -6.49 -7.90
N ALA A 138 17.13 -6.86 -8.88
CA ALA A 138 17.27 -6.38 -10.26
C ALA A 138 16.97 -4.88 -10.38
N LEU A 139 15.95 -4.39 -9.66
CA LEU A 139 15.64 -2.96 -9.54
C LEU A 139 16.77 -2.16 -8.88
N GLY A 140 17.41 -2.72 -7.84
CA GLY A 140 18.64 -2.17 -7.26
C GLY A 140 19.72 -2.02 -8.33
N ARG A 141 20.14 -3.14 -8.94
CA ARG A 141 21.17 -3.15 -9.99
C ARG A 141 20.86 -2.20 -11.14
N LEU A 142 19.59 -2.09 -11.54
CA LEU A 142 19.12 -1.11 -12.53
C LEU A 142 19.45 0.31 -12.05
N ARG A 143 19.05 0.70 -10.83
CA ARG A 143 19.37 2.02 -10.26
C ARG A 143 20.87 2.31 -10.28
N GLU A 144 21.70 1.39 -9.81
CA GLU A 144 23.15 1.58 -9.80
C GLU A 144 23.73 1.73 -11.23
N ARG A 145 23.23 0.93 -12.19
CA ARG A 145 23.60 1.03 -13.60
C ARG A 145 23.19 2.37 -14.21
N LEU A 146 21.97 2.85 -13.92
CA LEU A 146 21.48 4.15 -14.40
C LEU A 146 22.28 5.32 -13.80
N HIS A 147 22.58 5.27 -12.51
CA HIS A 147 23.46 6.27 -11.88
C HIS A 147 24.87 6.27 -12.47
N ARG A 148 25.40 5.09 -12.83
CA ARG A 148 26.69 5.00 -13.54
C ARG A 148 26.57 5.60 -14.94
N GLN A 149 25.54 5.25 -15.69
CA GLN A 149 25.27 5.77 -17.05
C GLN A 149 25.19 7.30 -17.07
N VAL A 150 24.55 7.93 -16.09
CA VAL A 150 24.52 9.39 -15.94
C VAL A 150 25.93 9.98 -15.75
N LYS A 151 26.79 9.31 -14.97
CA LYS A 151 28.16 9.78 -14.69
C LYS A 151 29.10 9.54 -15.86
N THR A 152 28.96 8.43 -16.56
CA THR A 152 29.84 7.97 -17.64
C THR A 152 29.23 8.17 -19.03
N LEU A 153 28.38 9.19 -19.19
CA LEU A 153 27.78 9.53 -20.49
C LEU A 153 28.90 9.86 -21.49
N GLY A 154 28.81 9.33 -22.72
CA GLY A 154 29.86 9.47 -23.74
C GLY A 154 30.16 10.94 -24.07
N GLU A 155 31.43 11.23 -24.39
CA GLU A 155 31.93 12.59 -24.62
C GLU A 155 31.19 13.31 -25.75
N GLU A 156 30.87 12.59 -26.83
CA GLU A 156 30.05 13.09 -27.94
C GLU A 156 28.69 13.61 -27.45
N ARG A 157 27.98 12.81 -26.64
CA ARG A 157 26.66 13.19 -26.10
C ARG A 157 26.76 14.38 -25.14
N VAL A 158 27.83 14.45 -24.35
CA VAL A 158 28.09 15.60 -23.48
C VAL A 158 28.35 16.87 -24.30
N ALA A 159 29.07 16.77 -25.43
CA ALA A 159 29.31 17.89 -26.32
C ALA A 159 28.02 18.36 -27.03
N GLU A 160 27.15 17.43 -27.45
CA GLU A 160 25.84 17.76 -28.02
C GLU A 160 24.94 18.48 -27.01
N LEU A 161 24.84 17.97 -25.77
CA LEU A 161 24.07 18.62 -24.70
C LEU A 161 24.62 20.01 -24.37
N ALA A 162 25.95 20.18 -24.36
CA ALA A 162 26.57 21.49 -24.17
C ALA A 162 26.21 22.47 -25.29
N THR A 163 26.14 21.99 -26.54
CA THR A 163 25.73 22.77 -27.70
C THR A 163 24.25 23.16 -27.62
N ILE A 164 23.37 22.22 -27.24
CA ILE A 164 21.95 22.48 -27.00
C ILE A 164 21.76 23.55 -25.92
N ARG A 165 22.46 23.42 -24.78
CA ARG A 165 22.40 24.38 -23.68
C ARG A 165 22.86 25.77 -24.12
N ALA A 166 23.96 25.86 -24.87
CA ALA A 166 24.46 27.14 -25.36
C ALA A 166 23.43 27.84 -26.28
N ARG A 167 22.84 27.10 -27.22
CA ARG A 167 21.80 27.62 -28.12
C ARG A 167 20.52 28.04 -27.38
N ALA A 168 20.06 27.23 -26.41
CA ALA A 168 18.90 27.55 -25.60
C ALA A 168 19.11 28.83 -24.77
N LEU A 169 20.31 29.03 -24.21
CA LEU A 169 20.66 30.24 -23.47
C LEU A 169 20.85 31.48 -24.36
N ALA A 170 21.30 31.29 -25.61
CA ALA A 170 21.42 32.35 -26.61
C ALA A 170 20.08 32.72 -27.26
N GLY A 171 19.04 31.89 -27.10
CA GLY A 171 17.75 32.07 -27.75
C GLY A 171 17.76 31.77 -29.26
N GLU A 172 18.80 31.08 -29.75
CA GLU A 172 18.93 30.71 -31.16
C GLU A 172 17.91 29.64 -31.53
N PRO A 173 17.26 29.68 -32.71
CA PRO A 173 16.28 28.65 -33.11
C PRO A 173 16.91 27.25 -33.18
N ALA A 174 16.07 26.23 -32.96
CA ALA A 174 16.50 24.84 -33.17
C ALA A 174 16.79 24.60 -34.66
N PRO A 175 17.66 23.64 -35.03
CA PRO A 175 17.89 23.33 -36.42
C PRO A 175 16.58 22.74 -36.95
N GLU A 176 16.12 23.20 -38.11
CA GLU A 176 14.88 22.70 -38.70
C GLU A 176 15.02 21.18 -38.91
N ALA A 177 14.21 20.41 -38.18
CA ALA A 177 14.23 18.96 -38.29
C ALA A 177 13.85 18.57 -39.73
N ALA A 178 14.55 17.60 -40.31
CA ALA A 178 14.19 17.07 -41.62
C ALA A 178 12.69 16.69 -41.62
N PRO A 179 11.93 17.05 -42.68
CA PRO A 179 10.50 16.78 -42.70
C PRO A 179 10.26 15.28 -42.51
N VAL A 180 9.63 14.93 -41.38
CA VAL A 180 9.15 13.57 -41.15
C VAL A 180 8.14 13.28 -42.25
N PRO A 181 8.27 12.19 -43.02
CA PRO A 181 7.29 11.86 -44.05
C PRO A 181 5.91 11.77 -43.39
N PRO A 182 4.86 12.36 -43.99
CA PRO A 182 3.54 12.38 -43.38
C PRO A 182 3.10 10.93 -43.10
N ALA A 183 2.78 10.64 -41.83
CA ALA A 183 2.19 9.36 -41.48
C ALA A 183 0.92 9.12 -42.32
N SER A 184 0.78 7.91 -42.87
CA SER A 184 -0.33 7.55 -43.75
C SER A 184 -1.68 7.88 -43.08
N PRO A 185 -2.65 8.50 -43.78
CA PRO A 185 -3.93 8.93 -43.20
C PRO A 185 -4.92 7.77 -42.97
N TRP A 186 -4.59 6.57 -43.42
CA TRP A 186 -5.44 5.38 -43.38
C TRP A 186 -5.94 4.94 -41.98
N PRO A 187 -5.11 4.86 -40.91
CA PRO A 187 -5.58 4.46 -39.59
C PRO A 187 -6.59 5.47 -39.00
N ARG A 188 -6.42 6.76 -39.29
CA ARG A 188 -7.39 7.80 -38.90
C ARG A 188 -8.71 7.66 -39.65
N ARG A 189 -8.67 7.34 -40.95
CA ARG A 189 -9.88 7.11 -41.77
C ARG A 189 -10.63 5.84 -41.33
N LEU A 190 -9.91 4.78 -40.96
CA LEU A 190 -10.49 3.56 -40.40
C LEU A 190 -11.11 3.81 -39.02
N ALA A 191 -10.46 4.60 -38.16
CA ALA A 191 -11.02 4.99 -36.87
C ALA A 191 -12.31 5.81 -37.04
N TRP A 192 -12.35 6.75 -37.99
CA TRP A 192 -13.57 7.50 -38.32
C TRP A 192 -14.67 6.59 -38.89
N ALA A 193 -14.33 5.64 -39.76
CA ALA A 193 -15.30 4.68 -40.29
C ALA A 193 -15.87 3.78 -39.17
N ALA A 194 -15.04 3.33 -38.22
CA ALA A 194 -15.48 2.57 -37.05
C ALA A 194 -16.39 3.40 -36.14
N LEU A 195 -16.09 4.69 -35.96
CA LEU A 195 -16.88 5.60 -35.14
C LEU A 195 -18.24 5.91 -35.79
N VAL A 196 -18.28 6.08 -37.12
CA VAL A 196 -19.53 6.20 -37.88
C VAL A 196 -20.34 4.91 -37.84
N ALA A 197 -19.70 3.74 -37.94
CA ALA A 197 -20.37 2.45 -37.79
C ALA A 197 -20.95 2.26 -36.38
N LEU A 198 -20.24 2.68 -35.35
CA LEU A 198 -20.73 2.68 -33.96
C LEU A 198 -21.92 3.63 -33.78
N GLY A 199 -21.85 4.82 -34.39
CA GLY A 199 -22.95 5.80 -34.39
C GLY A 199 -24.20 5.28 -35.13
N LEU A 200 -24.02 4.58 -36.26
CA LEU A 200 -25.11 3.94 -36.99
C LEU A 200 -25.72 2.77 -36.21
N ALA A 201 -24.89 1.94 -35.56
CA ALA A 201 -25.36 0.87 -34.67
C ALA A 201 -26.15 1.45 -33.49
N PHE A 202 -25.70 2.57 -32.91
CA PHE A 202 -26.41 3.28 -31.86
C PHE A 202 -27.75 3.86 -32.37
N ALA A 203 -27.78 4.53 -33.53
CA ALA A 203 -29.01 5.04 -34.11
C ALA A 203 -30.03 3.93 -34.44
N ALA A 204 -29.56 2.75 -34.84
CA ALA A 204 -30.41 1.59 -35.08
C ALA A 204 -31.10 1.06 -33.81
N THR A 205 -30.57 1.34 -32.62
CA THR A 205 -31.23 0.95 -31.35
C THR A 205 -32.50 1.74 -31.04
N TRP A 206 -32.68 2.92 -31.66
CA TRP A 206 -33.91 3.73 -31.53
C TRP A 206 -34.95 3.45 -32.62
N TRP A 207 -34.66 2.58 -33.59
CA TRP A 207 -35.54 2.30 -34.73
C TRP A 207 -36.50 1.12 -34.50
N LYS A 208 -36.92 0.88 -33.25
CA LYS A 208 -38.04 -0.03 -32.97
C LYS A 208 -39.35 0.76 -33.05
N PRO A 209 -40.27 0.43 -33.98
CA PRO A 209 -41.57 1.09 -34.03
C PRO A 209 -42.37 0.69 -32.78
N GLN A 210 -42.63 1.64 -31.88
CA GLN A 210 -43.58 1.44 -30.80
C GLN A 210 -45.00 1.52 -31.38
N PRO A 211 -45.90 0.56 -31.11
CA PRO A 211 -47.27 0.64 -31.58
C PRO A 211 -47.98 1.78 -30.85
N ALA A 212 -48.60 2.69 -31.61
CA ALA A 212 -49.37 3.81 -31.05
C ALA A 212 -50.60 3.28 -30.29
N LEU A 213 -50.75 3.68 -29.03
CA LEU A 213 -51.90 3.34 -28.21
C LEU A 213 -53.11 4.21 -28.56
N LEU A 214 -54.28 3.61 -28.65
CA LEU A 214 -55.56 4.31 -28.81
C LEU A 214 -55.98 4.98 -27.49
N PRO A 215 -56.76 6.08 -27.52
CA PRO A 215 -57.20 6.79 -26.33
C PRO A 215 -58.04 5.88 -25.42
N GLY A 216 -57.58 5.65 -24.19
CA GLY A 216 -58.25 4.80 -23.19
C GLY A 216 -57.67 3.39 -23.02
N ALA A 217 -56.65 3.00 -23.79
CA ALA A 217 -55.90 1.78 -23.52
C ALA A 217 -54.80 2.04 -22.47
N VAL A 218 -54.75 1.19 -21.44
CA VAL A 218 -53.66 1.19 -20.45
C VAL A 218 -52.62 0.18 -20.93
N GLN A 219 -51.38 0.62 -21.15
CA GLN A 219 -50.26 -0.28 -21.38
C GLN A 219 -49.79 -0.78 -20.02
N ASP A 220 -49.77 -2.09 -19.82
CA ASP A 220 -48.98 -2.67 -18.74
C ASP A 220 -47.51 -2.41 -19.07
N LEU A 221 -46.89 -1.52 -18.30
CA LEU A 221 -45.44 -1.30 -18.33
C LEU A 221 -44.75 -2.65 -18.06
N PRO A 222 -43.60 -2.96 -18.69
CA PRO A 222 -42.71 -3.98 -18.14
C PRO A 222 -42.45 -3.59 -16.69
N ALA A 223 -42.64 -4.52 -15.76
CA ALA A 223 -42.41 -4.26 -14.35
C ALA A 223 -41.06 -3.56 -14.18
N GLU A 224 -41.09 -2.28 -13.81
CA GLU A 224 -39.91 -1.61 -13.26
C GLU A 224 -39.47 -2.48 -12.10
N SER A 225 -38.27 -3.08 -12.15
CA SER A 225 -37.61 -3.48 -10.92
C SER A 225 -37.36 -2.18 -10.16
N PRO A 226 -38.06 -1.92 -9.05
CA PRO A 226 -37.87 -0.69 -8.32
C PRO A 226 -36.49 -0.80 -7.67
N GLY A 227 -35.52 -0.09 -8.25
CA GLY A 227 -34.33 0.38 -7.57
C GLY A 227 -34.63 1.57 -6.66
N ALA A 228 -35.88 1.72 -6.22
CA ALA A 228 -36.20 2.42 -4.99
C ALA A 228 -36.20 1.35 -3.91
N GLN A 229 -35.38 1.53 -2.87
CA GLN A 229 -35.50 0.76 -1.63
C GLN A 229 -36.98 0.65 -1.23
N ALA A 230 -37.61 -0.48 -1.56
CA ALA A 230 -38.49 -1.12 -0.62
C ALA A 230 -37.69 -1.26 0.68
N PRO A 231 -38.30 -1.17 1.88
CA PRO A 231 -37.58 -1.60 3.08
C PRO A 231 -37.04 -2.98 2.74
N ALA A 232 -35.70 -3.10 2.68
CA ALA A 232 -35.05 -4.36 2.39
C ALA A 232 -35.75 -5.39 3.28
N ASP A 233 -36.17 -6.51 2.70
CA ASP A 233 -36.64 -7.62 3.51
C ASP A 233 -35.58 -7.76 4.62
N PRO A 234 -35.94 -7.80 5.92
CA PRO A 234 -34.94 -7.77 6.99
C PRO A 234 -33.86 -8.85 6.78
N ALA A 235 -34.20 -9.94 6.07
CA ALA A 235 -33.28 -10.96 5.61
C ALA A 235 -32.19 -10.46 4.61
N ASP A 236 -32.53 -9.62 3.63
CA ASP A 236 -31.57 -9.04 2.68
C ASP A 236 -30.66 -8.01 3.37
N ALA A 237 -31.24 -7.20 4.27
CA ALA A 237 -30.47 -6.27 5.09
C ALA A 237 -29.47 -7.02 6.00
N ASP A 238 -29.86 -8.16 6.57
CA ASP A 238 -29.03 -8.97 7.45
C ASP A 238 -27.90 -9.68 6.68
N ALA A 239 -28.16 -10.14 5.45
CA ALA A 239 -27.16 -10.79 4.60
C ALA A 239 -25.98 -9.84 4.28
N ASP A 240 -26.27 -8.57 3.96
CA ASP A 240 -25.25 -7.54 3.72
C ASP A 240 -24.38 -7.26 4.95
N ARG A 241 -24.95 -7.38 6.17
CA ARG A 241 -24.19 -7.19 7.41
C ARG A 241 -23.23 -8.33 7.67
N ILE A 242 -23.61 -9.56 7.37
CA ILE A 242 -22.80 -10.76 7.63
C ILE A 242 -21.58 -10.84 6.72
N ILE A 243 -21.66 -10.29 5.52
CA ILE A 243 -20.51 -10.23 4.60
C ILE A 243 -19.65 -8.99 4.82
N HIS A 244 -19.95 -8.17 5.83
CA HIS A 244 -19.19 -6.97 6.12
C HIS A 244 -17.73 -7.31 6.46
N PRO A 245 -16.73 -6.66 5.84
CA PRO A 245 -15.31 -7.04 5.98
C PRO A 245 -14.80 -6.98 7.43
N ASP A 246 -15.35 -6.08 8.24
CA ASP A 246 -14.96 -5.90 9.65
C ASP A 246 -15.93 -6.56 10.65
N TYR A 247 -16.86 -7.41 10.21
CA TYR A 247 -17.85 -8.05 11.08
C TYR A 247 -17.21 -8.80 12.24
N ALA A 248 -16.21 -9.65 11.97
CA ALA A 248 -15.57 -10.48 13.00
C ALA A 248 -14.95 -9.63 14.13
N ALA A 249 -14.41 -8.47 13.79
CA ALA A 249 -13.84 -7.53 14.75
C ALA A 249 -14.90 -6.80 15.58
N LEU A 250 -16.08 -6.58 15.02
CA LEU A 250 -17.18 -5.85 15.66
C LEU A 250 -18.16 -6.76 16.39
N ALA A 251 -18.18 -8.05 16.08
CA ALA A 251 -19.04 -9.06 16.71
C ALA A 251 -18.83 -9.13 18.22
N VAL A 252 -17.56 -9.10 18.66
CA VAL A 252 -17.16 -9.22 20.08
C VAL A 252 -16.76 -7.83 20.62
N PRO A 253 -17.66 -7.11 21.31
CA PRO A 253 -17.40 -5.72 21.73
C PRO A 253 -16.30 -5.62 22.78
N GLU A 254 -16.18 -6.63 23.65
CA GLU A 254 -15.14 -6.70 24.68
C GLU A 254 -13.74 -6.74 24.07
N ALA A 255 -13.56 -7.49 22.97
CA ALA A 255 -12.28 -7.55 22.26
C ALA A 255 -11.90 -6.18 21.68
N ALA A 256 -12.87 -5.43 21.15
CA ALA A 256 -12.61 -4.07 20.65
C ALA A 256 -12.25 -3.08 21.77
N ALA A 257 -12.87 -3.21 22.95
CA ALA A 257 -12.54 -2.39 24.12
C ALA A 257 -11.12 -2.69 24.64
N LEU A 258 -10.77 -3.97 24.77
CA LEU A 258 -9.43 -4.40 25.18
C LEU A 258 -8.36 -4.00 24.15
N ALA A 259 -8.66 -4.14 22.86
CA ALA A 259 -7.76 -3.74 21.78
C ALA A 259 -7.46 -2.22 21.81
N GLY A 260 -8.47 -1.38 22.08
CA GLY A 260 -8.30 0.07 22.17
C GLY A 260 -7.35 0.51 23.28
N GLU A 261 -7.30 -0.22 24.38
CA GLU A 261 -6.46 0.06 25.55
C GLU A 261 -5.25 -0.90 25.66
N LEU A 262 -4.96 -1.64 24.58
CA LEU A 262 -3.99 -2.73 24.58
C LEU A 262 -2.59 -2.34 25.10
N PRO A 263 -1.98 -1.20 24.70
CA PRO A 263 -0.66 -0.82 25.20
C PRO A 263 -0.65 -0.58 26.72
N PHE A 264 -1.68 0.11 27.23
CA PHE A 264 -1.79 0.42 28.65
C PHE A 264 -2.01 -0.86 29.46
N LEU A 265 -2.93 -1.71 29.03
CA LEU A 265 -3.23 -2.97 29.73
C LEU A 265 -2.08 -3.98 29.65
N SER A 266 -1.32 -3.98 28.55
CA SER A 266 -0.12 -4.82 28.43
C SER A 266 1.02 -4.36 29.34
N TRP A 267 1.23 -3.04 29.45
CA TRP A 267 2.17 -2.46 30.41
C TRP A 267 1.75 -2.76 31.85
N LEU A 268 0.46 -2.57 32.16
CA LEU A 268 -0.07 -2.87 33.50
C LEU A 268 0.09 -4.35 33.86
N ALA A 269 -0.16 -5.26 32.91
CA ALA A 269 0.04 -6.71 33.09
C ALA A 269 1.50 -7.12 33.33
N ALA A 270 2.47 -6.24 33.04
CA ALA A 270 3.89 -6.46 33.25
C ALA A 270 4.38 -5.80 34.55
N GLU A 271 4.01 -4.54 34.80
CA GLU A 271 4.34 -3.80 36.04
C GLU A 271 3.68 -4.42 37.26
N ALA A 272 2.40 -4.74 37.10
CA ALA A 272 1.60 -5.29 38.16
C ALA A 272 1.60 -6.80 37.98
N SER A 273 2.43 -7.49 38.76
CA SER A 273 2.18 -8.89 39.13
C SER A 273 0.94 -8.98 40.05
N LEU A 274 -0.15 -8.30 39.65
CA LEU A 274 -1.47 -8.36 40.27
C LEU A 274 -2.07 -9.72 39.95
N ALA A 275 -1.79 -10.66 40.84
CA ALA A 275 -2.32 -12.02 40.96
C ALA A 275 -1.71 -13.11 40.03
N PRO A 276 -1.49 -14.34 40.57
CA PRO A 276 -1.07 -15.47 39.78
C PRO A 276 -2.14 -15.80 38.75
N VAL A 277 -1.72 -16.26 37.58
CA VAL A 277 -2.60 -16.98 36.66
C VAL A 277 -3.20 -18.13 37.48
N PRO A 278 -4.51 -18.14 37.83
CA PRO A 278 -5.10 -19.36 38.36
C PRO A 278 -4.90 -20.41 37.27
N ASP A 279 -4.34 -21.58 37.62
CA ASP A 279 -4.03 -22.68 36.70
C ASP A 279 -5.00 -22.67 35.52
N ALA A 280 -4.57 -22.00 34.45
CA ALA A 280 -5.39 -21.90 33.27
C ALA A 280 -5.47 -23.35 32.80
N PRO A 281 -6.68 -23.92 32.62
CA PRO A 281 -6.79 -25.26 32.08
C PRO A 281 -5.90 -25.29 30.83
N PRO A 282 -5.06 -26.34 30.67
CA PRO A 282 -4.08 -26.40 29.59
C PRO A 282 -4.79 -25.99 28.32
N ALA A 283 -4.20 -25.02 27.61
CA ALA A 283 -4.77 -24.50 26.37
C ALA A 283 -5.29 -25.70 25.57
N PRO A 284 -6.57 -25.70 25.13
CA PRO A 284 -7.07 -26.80 24.34
C PRO A 284 -6.06 -26.99 23.21
N ALA A 285 -5.51 -28.20 23.10
CA ALA A 285 -4.59 -28.55 22.03
C ALA A 285 -5.18 -27.94 20.75
N PRO A 286 -4.40 -27.17 19.96
CA PRO A 286 -4.94 -26.55 18.76
C PRO A 286 -5.71 -27.62 18.03
N LEU A 287 -7.03 -27.39 17.87
CA LEU A 287 -7.91 -28.33 17.19
C LEU A 287 -7.13 -28.80 15.97
N PRO A 288 -6.95 -30.14 15.77
CA PRO A 288 -6.20 -30.63 14.62
C PRO A 288 -6.73 -29.86 13.44
N ALA A 289 -5.83 -29.17 12.72
CA ALA A 289 -6.21 -28.32 11.61
C ALA A 289 -7.16 -29.15 10.75
N ALA A 290 -8.46 -28.87 10.87
CA ALA A 290 -9.48 -29.66 10.20
C ALA A 290 -9.06 -29.63 8.74
N ALA A 291 -8.98 -30.82 8.14
CA ALA A 291 -8.43 -31.02 6.81
C ALA A 291 -8.83 -29.86 5.90
N VAL A 292 -7.85 -29.33 5.17
CA VAL A 292 -7.90 -28.07 4.40
C VAL A 292 -9.06 -28.02 3.38
N ASP A 293 -9.79 -29.13 3.18
CA ASP A 293 -10.71 -29.34 2.06
C ASP A 293 -12.19 -29.58 2.39
N ASP A 294 -12.63 -29.65 3.66
CA ASP A 294 -14.04 -30.00 3.97
C ASP A 294 -14.93 -28.76 4.23
N VAL A 295 -14.95 -27.83 3.27
CA VAL A 295 -15.97 -26.76 3.27
C VAL A 295 -17.09 -27.11 2.29
N PRO A 296 -18.34 -27.28 2.74
CA PRO A 296 -19.46 -27.67 1.89
C PRO A 296 -19.66 -26.69 0.71
N LEU A 297 -20.14 -27.23 -0.42
CA LEU A 297 -20.59 -26.41 -1.54
C LEU A 297 -21.76 -25.52 -1.07
N PHE A 298 -21.97 -24.39 -1.74
CA PHE A 298 -23.02 -23.43 -1.36
C PHE A 298 -24.42 -24.08 -1.25
N GLN A 299 -24.70 -25.04 -2.14
CA GLN A 299 -25.94 -25.80 -2.19
C GLN A 299 -26.11 -26.82 -1.04
N ASP A 300 -25.03 -27.16 -0.33
CA ASP A 300 -25.00 -28.11 0.77
C ASP A 300 -24.96 -27.39 2.14
N LEU A 301 -24.92 -26.05 2.14
CA LEU A 301 -25.01 -25.25 3.36
C LEU A 301 -26.33 -25.50 4.10
N ALA A 302 -26.29 -25.41 5.43
CA ALA A 302 -27.48 -25.56 6.25
C ALA A 302 -28.56 -24.55 5.84
N GLY A 303 -29.83 -24.96 5.90
CA GLY A 303 -30.96 -24.16 5.40
C GLY A 303 -31.10 -22.77 6.06
N ALA A 304 -30.60 -22.61 7.29
CA ALA A 304 -30.57 -21.32 7.99
C ALA A 304 -29.35 -20.45 7.64
N GLU A 305 -28.23 -21.04 7.24
CA GLU A 305 -26.99 -20.33 6.87
C GLU A 305 -27.04 -19.82 5.43
N ARG A 306 -27.66 -20.61 4.53
CA ARG A 306 -27.70 -20.34 3.09
C ARG A 306 -28.35 -18.99 2.73
N PRO A 307 -29.50 -18.57 3.30
CA PRO A 307 -30.11 -17.28 2.99
C PRO A 307 -29.21 -16.09 3.33
N LEU A 308 -28.46 -16.20 4.43
CA LEU A 308 -27.56 -15.16 4.92
C LEU A 308 -26.31 -14.97 4.05
N LEU A 309 -25.98 -15.96 3.21
CA LEU A 309 -24.81 -15.95 2.35
C LEU A 309 -25.18 -15.88 0.86
N VAL A 310 -26.44 -15.60 0.52
CA VAL A 310 -26.90 -15.41 -0.86
C VAL A 310 -26.05 -14.40 -1.65
N PRO A 311 -25.63 -13.24 -1.08
CA PRO A 311 -24.81 -12.27 -1.81
C PRO A 311 -23.46 -12.84 -2.33
N VAL A 312 -22.92 -13.86 -1.65
CA VAL A 312 -21.67 -14.53 -2.02
C VAL A 312 -21.88 -15.86 -2.75
N ALA A 313 -23.12 -16.25 -3.05
CA ALA A 313 -23.42 -17.52 -3.70
C ALA A 313 -22.70 -17.66 -5.05
N GLY A 314 -22.69 -16.60 -5.87
CA GLY A 314 -22.10 -16.61 -7.21
C GLY A 314 -20.57 -16.72 -7.22
N ASN A 315 -19.89 -16.24 -6.16
CA ASN A 315 -18.43 -16.28 -6.06
C ASN A 315 -17.92 -17.38 -5.10
N TRP A 316 -18.81 -18.09 -4.40
CA TRP A 316 -18.50 -19.13 -3.42
C TRP A 316 -17.42 -20.13 -3.88
N PRO A 317 -17.47 -20.69 -5.11
CA PRO A 317 -16.47 -21.66 -5.57
C PRO A 317 -15.06 -21.06 -5.71
N GLY A 318 -14.95 -19.75 -5.94
CA GLY A 318 -13.69 -19.03 -6.10
C GLY A 318 -13.10 -18.46 -4.80
N LEU A 319 -13.85 -18.47 -3.69
CA LEU A 319 -13.36 -18.00 -2.40
C LEU A 319 -12.32 -18.97 -1.82
N GLU A 320 -11.29 -18.44 -1.15
CA GLU A 320 -10.35 -19.27 -0.41
C GLU A 320 -11.06 -20.07 0.70
N PRO A 321 -10.63 -21.31 1.02
CA PRO A 321 -11.25 -22.13 2.06
C PRO A 321 -11.28 -21.45 3.44
N ALA A 322 -10.28 -20.63 3.76
CA ALA A 322 -10.25 -19.84 5.00
C ALA A 322 -11.37 -18.79 5.03
N THR A 323 -11.59 -18.07 3.93
CA THR A 323 -12.65 -17.06 3.80
C THR A 323 -14.04 -17.69 3.89
N ARG A 324 -14.26 -18.85 3.25
CA ARG A 324 -15.54 -19.56 3.36
C ARG A 324 -15.83 -19.98 4.81
N ARG A 325 -14.83 -20.52 5.53
CA ARG A 325 -14.95 -20.85 6.95
C ARG A 325 -15.28 -19.62 7.80
N GLN A 326 -14.64 -18.48 7.50
CA GLN A 326 -14.91 -17.23 8.18
C GLN A 326 -16.37 -16.79 7.99
N LEU A 327 -16.88 -16.80 6.75
CA LEU A 327 -18.26 -16.41 6.45
C LEU A 327 -19.28 -17.34 7.11
N LEU A 328 -19.03 -18.65 7.14
CA LEU A 328 -19.87 -19.61 7.87
C LEU A 328 -19.86 -19.34 9.38
N GLY A 329 -18.69 -19.02 9.95
CA GLY A 329 -18.57 -18.62 11.35
C GLY A 329 -19.39 -17.37 11.67
N GLN A 330 -19.39 -16.38 10.77
CA GLN A 330 -20.16 -15.14 10.91
C GLN A 330 -21.66 -15.39 10.82
N ALA A 331 -22.12 -16.20 9.86
CA ALA A 331 -23.52 -16.60 9.74
C ALA A 331 -24.01 -17.36 10.98
N ARG A 332 -23.21 -18.30 11.50
CA ARG A 332 -23.52 -19.02 12.74
C ARG A 332 -23.58 -18.10 13.94
N HIS A 333 -22.64 -17.16 14.06
CA HIS A 333 -22.67 -16.16 15.12
C HIS A 333 -23.94 -15.30 15.03
N TRP A 334 -24.30 -14.84 13.83
CA TRP A 334 -25.52 -14.05 13.60
C TRP A 334 -26.78 -14.81 14.03
N LEU A 335 -26.87 -16.08 13.67
CA LEU A 335 -28.00 -16.96 14.02
C LEU A 335 -28.07 -17.27 15.52
N ALA A 336 -26.94 -17.21 16.23
CA ALA A 336 -26.88 -17.41 17.67
C ALA A 336 -27.26 -16.17 18.49
N LEU A 337 -27.25 -14.98 17.88
CA LEU A 337 -27.66 -13.73 18.52
C LEU A 337 -29.20 -13.64 18.60
N ASP A 338 -29.70 -13.13 19.72
CA ASP A 338 -31.09 -12.73 19.86
C ASP A 338 -31.38 -11.41 19.10
N ASP A 339 -32.64 -10.99 19.06
CA ASP A 339 -33.04 -9.77 18.33
C ASP A 339 -32.33 -8.52 18.85
N ALA A 340 -32.12 -8.43 20.17
CA ALA A 340 -31.40 -7.33 20.80
C ALA A 340 -29.92 -7.34 20.39
N GLY A 341 -29.26 -8.50 20.41
CA GLY A 341 -27.87 -8.68 20.00
C GLY A 341 -27.66 -8.37 18.52
N ARG A 342 -28.58 -8.80 17.65
CA ARG A 342 -28.57 -8.46 16.21
C ARG A 342 -28.75 -6.96 15.98
N ALA A 343 -29.70 -6.32 16.67
CA ALA A 343 -29.88 -4.86 16.60
C ALA A 343 -28.63 -4.10 17.09
N ALA A 344 -28.01 -4.53 18.19
CA ALA A 344 -26.78 -3.94 18.71
C ALA A 344 -25.59 -4.13 17.75
N LEU A 345 -25.49 -5.26 17.07
CA LEU A 345 -24.45 -5.48 16.06
C LEU A 345 -24.68 -4.61 14.81
N ARG A 346 -25.92 -4.46 14.35
CA ARG A 346 -26.25 -3.52 13.25
C ARG A 346 -25.85 -2.09 13.58
N ALA A 347 -26.24 -1.60 14.75
CA ALA A 347 -25.89 -0.26 15.20
C ALA A 347 -24.36 -0.05 15.29
N ARG A 348 -23.60 -1.07 15.72
CA ARG A 348 -22.13 -1.02 15.74
C ARG A 348 -21.52 -0.97 14.35
N LEU A 349 -22.04 -1.74 13.39
CA LEU A 349 -21.60 -1.72 12.00
C LEU A 349 -21.87 -0.36 11.35
N ASP A 350 -23.07 0.21 11.55
CA ASP A 350 -23.42 1.54 11.05
C ASP A 350 -22.53 2.62 11.67
N ALA A 351 -22.31 2.56 12.98
CA ALA A 351 -21.41 3.48 13.67
C ALA A 351 -19.96 3.35 13.18
N TRP A 352 -19.52 2.13 12.87
CA TRP A 352 -18.20 1.87 12.30
C TRP A 352 -18.05 2.48 10.92
N ASP A 353 -19.01 2.28 10.02
CA ASP A 353 -18.97 2.82 8.66
C ASP A 353 -19.01 4.35 8.62
N ALA A 354 -19.66 4.97 9.61
CA ALA A 354 -19.65 6.41 9.79
C ALA A 354 -18.29 6.99 10.24
N LEU A 355 -17.35 6.16 10.71
CA LEU A 355 -16.05 6.63 11.18
C LEU A 355 -15.14 7.10 10.01
N PRO A 356 -14.35 8.17 10.23
CA PRO A 356 -13.33 8.60 9.29
C PRO A 356 -12.37 7.45 8.91
N PRO A 357 -11.90 7.36 7.65
CA PRO A 357 -11.02 6.27 7.23
C PRO A 357 -9.76 6.09 8.07
N ALA A 358 -9.16 7.19 8.55
CA ALA A 358 -7.98 7.16 9.41
C ALA A 358 -8.27 6.52 10.78
N GLU A 359 -9.44 6.78 11.35
CA GLU A 359 -9.85 6.22 12.64
C GLU A 359 -10.17 4.73 12.51
N ARG A 360 -10.87 4.33 11.45
CA ARG A 360 -11.08 2.90 11.13
C ARG A 360 -9.75 2.17 10.94
N ALA A 361 -8.78 2.78 10.26
CA ALA A 361 -7.45 2.19 10.10
C ALA A 361 -6.73 2.01 11.44
N SER A 362 -6.78 3.01 12.33
CA SER A 362 -6.20 2.92 13.67
C SER A 362 -6.83 1.80 14.49
N ARG A 363 -8.16 1.72 14.53
CA ARG A 363 -8.89 0.69 15.28
C ARG A 363 -8.66 -0.71 14.72
N ARG A 364 -8.54 -0.86 13.39
CA ARG A 364 -8.15 -2.15 12.76
C ARG A 364 -6.75 -2.58 13.16
N GLY A 365 -5.81 -1.63 13.22
CA GLY A 365 -4.45 -1.91 13.71
C GLY A 365 -4.47 -2.45 15.14
N ALA A 366 -5.28 -1.86 16.01
CA ALA A 366 -5.41 -2.29 17.40
C ALA A 366 -6.02 -3.69 17.54
N LEU A 367 -7.10 -3.97 16.79
CA LEU A 367 -7.74 -5.27 16.76
C LEU A 367 -6.82 -6.36 16.18
N ALA A 368 -6.04 -6.03 15.15
CA ALA A 368 -5.04 -6.94 14.59
C ALA A 368 -3.94 -7.25 15.60
N ALA A 369 -3.47 -6.26 16.35
CA ALA A 369 -2.50 -6.45 17.42
C ALA A 369 -3.05 -7.35 18.55
N TRP A 370 -4.29 -7.14 18.97
CA TRP A 370 -4.99 -8.00 19.93
C TRP A 370 -5.10 -9.44 19.42
N ALA A 371 -5.54 -9.64 18.18
CA ALA A 371 -5.70 -10.95 17.57
C ALA A 371 -4.36 -11.70 17.39
N ALA A 372 -3.25 -10.98 17.29
CA ALA A 372 -1.91 -11.55 17.18
C ALA A 372 -1.31 -12.02 18.52
N LEU A 373 -1.95 -11.70 19.66
CA LEU A 373 -1.54 -12.18 20.98
C LEU A 373 -1.90 -13.64 21.18
N SER A 374 -1.08 -14.37 21.95
CA SER A 374 -1.43 -15.73 22.34
C SER A 374 -2.67 -15.75 23.26
N PRO A 375 -3.39 -16.88 23.37
CA PRO A 375 -4.52 -16.99 24.31
C PRO A 375 -4.14 -16.66 25.76
N GLU A 376 -2.91 -17.01 26.18
CA GLU A 376 -2.38 -16.68 27.50
C GLU A 376 -2.13 -15.17 27.66
N GLU A 377 -1.58 -14.51 26.64
CA GLU A 377 -1.38 -13.06 26.65
C GLU A 377 -2.73 -12.32 26.68
N GLN A 378 -3.71 -12.75 25.88
CA GLN A 378 -5.06 -12.19 25.89
C GLN A 378 -5.72 -12.33 27.27
N ALA A 379 -5.58 -13.51 27.92
CA ALA A 379 -6.10 -13.73 29.27
C ALA A 379 -5.42 -12.81 30.31
N ARG A 380 -4.10 -12.62 30.23
CA ARG A 380 -3.37 -11.70 31.11
C ARG A 380 -3.83 -10.25 30.94
N VAL A 381 -4.04 -9.80 29.71
CA VAL A 381 -4.53 -8.44 29.42
C VAL A 381 -5.96 -8.26 29.93
N ALA A 382 -6.85 -9.24 29.73
CA ALA A 382 -8.21 -9.21 30.26
C ALA A 382 -8.24 -9.21 31.80
N ALA A 383 -7.39 -10.01 32.46
CA ALA A 383 -7.25 -10.00 33.92
C ALA A 383 -6.76 -8.64 34.45
N SER A 384 -5.84 -8.00 33.72
CA SER A 384 -5.32 -6.68 34.08
C SER A 384 -6.37 -5.59 33.94
N ASP A 385 -7.21 -5.66 32.91
CA ASP A 385 -8.36 -4.78 32.72
C ASP A 385 -9.39 -4.93 33.85
N ALA A 386 -9.71 -6.17 34.23
CA ALA A 386 -10.61 -6.45 35.35
C ALA A 386 -10.04 -5.93 36.69
N ALA A 387 -8.75 -6.18 36.95
CA ALA A 387 -8.07 -5.70 38.16
C ALA A 387 -8.03 -4.16 38.21
N TRP A 388 -7.73 -3.51 37.09
CA TRP A 388 -7.70 -2.05 36.98
C TRP A 388 -9.08 -1.43 37.22
N ARG A 389 -10.14 -1.98 36.61
CA ARG A 389 -11.52 -1.50 36.82
C ARG A 389 -12.04 -1.69 38.24
N ALA A 390 -11.47 -2.63 38.99
CA ALA A 390 -11.80 -2.82 40.41
C ALA A 390 -11.15 -1.78 41.34
N LEU A 391 -10.15 -1.03 40.86
CA LEU A 391 -9.53 0.06 41.62
C LEU A 391 -10.45 1.28 41.70
N ASP A 392 -10.27 2.08 42.76
CA ASP A 392 -10.93 3.37 42.89
C ASP A 392 -10.47 4.36 41.79
N GLU A 393 -11.24 5.43 41.59
CA GLU A 393 -10.97 6.39 40.51
C GLU A 393 -9.62 7.10 40.69
N ALA A 394 -9.19 7.35 41.93
CA ALA A 394 -7.92 8.02 42.22
C ALA A 394 -6.72 7.15 41.82
N ALA A 395 -6.73 5.88 42.23
CA ALA A 395 -5.70 4.90 41.87
C ALA A 395 -5.71 4.62 40.36
N ARG A 396 -6.89 4.53 39.72
CA ARG A 396 -6.98 4.39 38.25
C ARG A 396 -6.32 5.57 37.53
N GLY A 397 -6.57 6.79 38.01
CA GLY A 397 -5.94 8.01 37.48
C GLY A 397 -4.42 8.03 37.66
N GLU A 398 -3.91 7.56 38.79
CA GLU A 398 -2.47 7.47 39.06
C GLU A 398 -1.77 6.51 38.09
N TRP A 399 -2.31 5.30 37.91
CA TRP A 399 -1.76 4.33 36.95
C TRP A 399 -1.78 4.86 35.52
N ARG A 400 -2.85 5.54 35.12
CA ARG A 400 -2.92 6.16 33.79
C ARG A 400 -1.87 7.26 33.63
N ALA A 401 -1.72 8.13 34.63
CA ALA A 401 -0.72 9.20 34.60
C ALA A 401 0.71 8.64 34.51
N ARG A 402 1.00 7.55 35.23
CA ARG A 402 2.30 6.85 35.14
C ARG A 402 2.58 6.32 33.73
N PHE A 403 1.60 5.67 33.11
CA PHE A 403 1.74 5.20 31.73
C PHE A 403 1.97 6.37 30.76
N GLU A 404 1.16 7.42 30.83
CA GLU A 404 1.29 8.59 29.96
C GLU A 404 2.62 9.34 30.13
N ALA A 405 3.23 9.26 31.32
CA ALA A 405 4.55 9.83 31.61
C ALA A 405 5.71 9.06 30.93
N LEU A 406 5.48 7.83 30.44
CA LEU A 406 6.51 7.07 29.74
C LEU A 406 6.86 7.71 28.38
N PRO A 407 8.15 7.75 28.01
CA PRO A 407 8.58 8.15 26.67
C PRO A 407 7.89 7.35 25.56
N VAL A 408 7.64 7.97 24.42
CA VAL A 408 6.87 7.36 23.31
C VAL A 408 7.52 6.07 22.80
N ASP A 409 8.85 6.02 22.75
CA ASP A 409 9.66 4.86 22.39
C ASP A 409 9.54 3.69 23.38
N GLN A 410 9.22 3.98 24.65
CA GLN A 410 8.95 2.96 25.67
C GLN A 410 7.48 2.55 25.70
N ARG A 411 6.57 3.42 25.25
CA ARG A 411 5.13 3.12 25.14
C ARG A 411 4.77 2.27 23.93
N GLN A 412 5.36 2.60 22.77
CA GLN A 412 5.01 1.98 21.50
C GLN A 412 5.15 0.44 21.49
N PRO A 413 6.16 -0.18 22.12
CA PRO A 413 6.31 -1.62 22.04
C PRO A 413 5.22 -2.42 22.76
N TRP A 414 4.48 -1.82 23.70
CA TRP A 414 3.39 -2.49 24.42
C TRP A 414 2.21 -2.88 23.53
N TRP A 415 2.15 -2.39 22.29
CA TRP A 415 1.25 -2.93 21.26
C TRP A 415 1.51 -4.40 20.92
N LEU A 416 2.69 -4.94 21.23
CA LEU A 416 3.06 -6.34 20.97
C LEU A 416 2.60 -7.31 22.07
N GLY A 417 1.97 -6.79 23.12
CA GLY A 417 1.49 -7.56 24.28
C GLY A 417 2.45 -7.55 25.46
N PRO A 418 2.03 -8.13 26.59
CA PRO A 418 2.76 -8.08 27.86
C PRO A 418 4.03 -8.92 27.88
N ALA A 419 4.20 -9.92 26.99
CA ALA A 419 5.39 -10.75 26.95
C ALA A 419 6.57 -10.11 26.19
N LEU A 420 6.26 -9.25 25.21
CA LEU A 420 7.27 -8.62 24.35
C LEU A 420 7.46 -7.13 24.63
N GLY A 421 6.46 -6.43 25.16
CA GLY A 421 6.47 -4.96 25.29
C GLY A 421 7.72 -4.39 25.94
N GLU A 422 8.07 -4.86 27.15
CA GLU A 422 9.28 -4.40 27.87
C GLU A 422 10.57 -4.69 27.09
N TRP A 423 10.63 -5.86 26.45
CA TRP A 423 11.84 -6.44 25.87
C TRP A 423 12.14 -5.99 24.44
N PHE A 424 11.15 -5.43 23.76
CA PHE A 424 11.24 -5.22 22.33
C PHE A 424 12.12 -4.03 21.94
N SER A 425 12.18 -2.98 22.76
CA SER A 425 13.01 -1.80 22.45
C SER A 425 14.50 -2.16 22.26
N PRO A 426 15.14 -2.96 23.13
CA PRO A 426 16.50 -3.44 22.92
C PRO A 426 16.74 -4.28 21.65
N VAL A 427 15.75 -5.06 21.19
CA VAL A 427 15.85 -5.93 19.99
C VAL A 427 15.33 -5.27 18.71
N GLN A 428 14.77 -4.06 18.79
CA GLN A 428 14.25 -3.30 17.64
C GLN A 428 15.23 -3.21 16.45
N PRO A 429 16.57 -3.10 16.63
CA PRO A 429 17.49 -3.07 15.50
C PRO A 429 17.49 -4.35 14.63
N LEU A 430 17.05 -5.51 15.16
CA LEU A 430 16.86 -6.74 14.37
C LEU A 430 15.66 -6.64 13.42
N PHE A 431 14.73 -5.72 13.71
CA PHE A 431 13.55 -5.47 12.89
C PHE A 431 13.80 -4.47 11.77
N ALA A 432 14.99 -3.89 11.69
CA ALA A 432 15.38 -3.06 10.57
C ALA A 432 15.34 -3.87 9.26
N TYR A 433 14.59 -3.38 8.28
CA TYR A 433 14.47 -3.95 6.94
C TYR A 433 13.96 -5.41 6.89
N VAL A 434 13.14 -5.84 7.86
CA VAL A 434 12.50 -7.17 7.82
C VAL A 434 11.41 -7.22 6.74
N PRO A 435 11.47 -8.18 5.80
CA PRO A 435 10.39 -8.44 4.84
C PRO A 435 9.06 -8.71 5.54
N GLY A 436 7.94 -8.30 4.93
CA GLY A 436 6.61 -8.46 5.56
C GLY A 436 6.31 -9.90 6.01
N ALA A 437 6.70 -10.88 5.20
CA ALA A 437 6.50 -12.31 5.47
C ALA A 437 7.31 -12.86 6.66
N GLU A 438 8.43 -12.22 7.02
CA GLU A 438 9.31 -12.67 8.12
C GLU A 438 8.91 -12.08 9.48
N ARG A 439 8.07 -11.04 9.52
CA ARG A 439 7.74 -10.33 10.77
C ARG A 439 7.00 -11.20 11.77
N GLU A 440 5.95 -11.87 11.32
CA GLU A 440 5.16 -12.78 12.18
C GLU A 440 5.99 -13.96 12.68
N PRO A 441 6.73 -14.70 11.83
CA PRO A 441 7.65 -15.74 12.28
C PRO A 441 8.68 -15.24 13.30
N LEU A 442 9.22 -14.03 13.11
CA LEU A 442 10.21 -13.45 14.03
C LEU A 442 9.60 -13.08 15.37
N LEU A 443 8.41 -12.47 15.41
CA LEU A 443 7.71 -12.19 16.66
C LEU A 443 7.35 -13.47 17.41
N ALA A 444 6.87 -14.50 16.70
CA ALA A 444 6.60 -15.81 17.27
C ALA A 444 7.88 -16.47 17.82
N MET A 445 9.00 -16.37 17.10
CA MET A 445 10.30 -16.84 17.56
C MET A 445 10.74 -16.11 18.84
N LEU A 446 10.55 -14.79 18.92
CA LEU A 446 10.90 -14.03 20.13
C LEU A 446 10.06 -14.45 21.32
N ARG A 447 8.75 -14.67 21.13
CA ARG A 447 7.86 -15.19 22.18
C ARG A 447 8.30 -16.56 22.69
N ALA A 448 8.82 -17.41 21.82
CA ALA A 448 9.30 -18.75 22.19
C ALA A 448 10.68 -18.74 22.86
N LEU A 449 11.51 -17.71 22.64
CA LEU A 449 12.81 -17.61 23.30
C LEU A 449 12.64 -17.35 24.80
N PRO A 450 13.41 -18.03 25.68
CA PRO A 450 13.38 -17.76 27.11
C PRO A 450 13.99 -16.38 27.43
N PRO A 451 13.60 -15.73 28.54
CA PRO A 451 14.08 -14.39 28.92
C PRO A 451 15.61 -14.18 28.81
N PRO A 452 16.48 -15.06 29.36
CA PRO A 452 17.94 -14.86 29.26
C PRO A 452 18.44 -14.89 27.80
N ALA A 453 17.82 -15.67 26.92
CA ALA A 453 18.19 -15.69 25.51
C ALA A 453 17.78 -14.40 24.78
N ARG A 454 16.73 -13.72 25.26
CA ARG A 454 16.31 -12.43 24.71
C ARG A 454 17.26 -11.31 25.14
N ASP A 455 17.76 -11.34 26.36
CA ASP A 455 18.84 -10.46 26.83
C ASP A 455 20.08 -10.58 25.94
N ASP A 456 20.53 -11.82 25.72
CA ASP A 456 21.69 -12.12 24.88
C ASP A 456 21.47 -11.63 23.44
N LEU A 457 20.29 -11.87 22.89
CA LEU A 457 19.92 -11.41 21.56
C LEU A 457 19.86 -9.88 21.47
N ALA A 458 19.40 -9.19 22.51
CA ALA A 458 19.40 -7.72 22.59
C ALA A 458 20.82 -7.14 22.64
N MET A 459 21.77 -7.83 23.28
CA MET A 459 23.18 -7.46 23.22
C MET A 459 23.73 -7.61 21.80
N LEU A 460 23.47 -8.75 21.14
CA LEU A 460 23.87 -8.98 19.76
C LEU A 460 23.27 -7.95 18.78
N ALA A 461 21.98 -7.64 18.92
CA ALA A 461 21.28 -6.67 18.08
C ALA A 461 21.93 -5.28 18.07
N ARG A 462 22.56 -4.89 19.19
CA ARG A 462 23.25 -3.60 19.33
C ARG A 462 24.70 -3.65 18.86
N ARG A 463 25.38 -4.79 19.01
CA ARG A 463 26.80 -4.97 18.65
C ARG A 463 27.03 -5.22 17.16
N LEU A 464 26.13 -5.98 16.53
CA LEU A 464 26.33 -6.45 15.16
C LEU A 464 25.96 -5.37 14.11
N PRO A 465 26.71 -5.27 13.00
CA PRO A 465 26.35 -4.43 11.86
C PRO A 465 25.09 -4.95 11.15
N ALA A 466 24.51 -4.13 10.26
CA ALA A 466 23.19 -4.38 9.69
C ALA A 466 23.08 -5.69 8.89
N ASP A 467 24.11 -6.03 8.12
CA ASP A 467 24.22 -7.26 7.33
C ASP A 467 24.37 -8.51 8.19
N GLU A 468 25.17 -8.44 9.26
CA GLU A 468 25.30 -9.54 10.23
C GLU A 468 24.02 -9.77 11.04
N ARG A 469 23.28 -8.69 11.37
CA ARG A 469 21.95 -8.82 12.00
C ARG A 469 20.95 -9.52 11.09
N GLU A 470 20.96 -9.20 9.81
CA GLU A 470 20.11 -9.87 8.81
C GLU A 470 20.48 -11.35 8.69
N LYS A 471 21.78 -11.68 8.69
CA LYS A 471 22.25 -13.07 8.69
C LYS A 471 21.81 -13.82 9.96
N LEU A 472 22.05 -13.24 11.15
CA LEU A 472 21.63 -13.83 12.43
C LEU A 472 20.12 -14.07 12.46
N ARG A 473 19.31 -13.12 11.96
CA ARG A 473 17.86 -13.27 11.88
C ARG A 473 17.45 -14.49 11.04
N ARG A 474 18.03 -14.64 9.84
CA ARG A 474 17.74 -15.81 8.98
C ARG A 474 18.16 -17.12 9.65
N GLU A 475 19.36 -17.17 10.22
CA GLU A 475 19.86 -18.35 10.94
C GLU A 475 18.91 -18.75 12.09
N LEU A 476 18.39 -17.79 12.85
CA LEU A 476 17.45 -18.05 13.94
C LEU A 476 16.07 -18.53 13.47
N LEU A 477 15.57 -17.99 12.35
CA LEU A 477 14.30 -18.40 11.77
C LEU A 477 14.36 -19.82 11.17
N GLU A 478 15.49 -20.16 10.52
CA GLU A 478 15.75 -21.49 9.95
C GLU A 478 16.05 -22.56 11.03
N ALA A 479 16.65 -22.16 12.15
CA ALA A 479 16.93 -23.07 13.26
C ALA A 479 15.65 -23.63 13.90
N ALA A 480 15.70 -24.91 14.28
CA ALA A 480 14.64 -25.56 15.02
C ALA A 480 14.43 -24.86 16.40
N PRO A 481 13.19 -24.77 16.93
CA PRO A 481 12.91 -24.02 18.16
C PRO A 481 13.84 -24.35 19.34
N GLY A 482 14.18 -25.62 19.55
CA GLY A 482 15.06 -26.06 20.64
C GLY A 482 16.55 -25.73 20.45
N GLN A 483 16.98 -25.28 19.26
CA GLN A 483 18.38 -24.96 18.96
C GLN A 483 18.67 -23.45 19.02
N ARG A 484 17.62 -22.61 18.98
CA ARG A 484 17.76 -21.15 18.86
C ARG A 484 18.48 -20.52 20.03
N GLU A 485 18.23 -20.98 21.26
CA GLU A 485 18.92 -20.49 22.46
C GLU A 485 20.43 -20.76 22.38
N ALA A 486 20.82 -21.98 22.00
CA ALA A 486 22.22 -22.35 21.88
C ALA A 486 22.92 -21.52 20.79
N LEU A 487 22.23 -21.25 19.68
CA LEU A 487 22.75 -20.41 18.59
C LEU A 487 22.98 -18.97 19.03
N VAL A 488 22.05 -18.37 19.80
CA VAL A 488 22.24 -17.03 20.36
C VAL A 488 23.46 -16.99 21.27
N ARG A 489 23.63 -17.98 22.16
CA ARG A 489 24.78 -18.06 23.06
C ARG A 489 26.10 -18.26 22.32
N GLU A 490 26.12 -19.11 21.29
CA GLU A 490 27.30 -19.32 20.46
C GLU A 490 27.74 -18.03 19.77
N ARG A 491 26.79 -17.26 19.23
CA ARG A 491 27.11 -15.98 18.56
C ARG A 491 27.54 -14.88 19.51
N LEU A 492 27.07 -14.88 20.76
CA LEU A 492 27.52 -13.93 21.76
C LEU A 492 28.96 -14.18 22.21
N ALA A 493 29.43 -15.44 22.11
CA ALA A 493 30.79 -15.83 22.46
C ALA A 493 31.84 -15.57 21.36
N GLN A 494 31.40 -15.29 20.13
CA GLN A 494 32.22 -14.89 18.99
C GLN A 494 32.42 -13.37 18.99
#